data_AF-A0A392R9L0-F1
#
_entry.id   AF-A0A392R9L0-F1
#
_cell.length_a   1.000
_cell.length_b   1.000
_cell.length_c   1.000
_cell.angle_alpha   90.00
_cell.angle_beta   90.00
_cell.angle_gamma   90.00
#
_symmetry.space_group_name_H-M   'P 1'
#
loop_
_entity.id
_entity.type
_entity.pdbx_description
1 polymer ?
#
loop_
_entity_poly.entity_id
_entity_poly.type
_entity_poly.pdbx_seq_one_letter_code
_entity_poly.pdbx_strand_id
1 'polypeptide(L)'
;MGHSSYLTVAARGHGHSLQGQSQTHGGIVINMESLMVPEMQIHVGNSSYVDVSGGELWINILHETLRYGLSPRSWTDYLHLTVGGTLSNAGVSGQAFKHGPQVSNVQQLEIVT
;
A
#
# COMPACT_ATOMS: atom_id res chain seq x y z
N MET A 1 30.41 7.66 -16.72
CA MET A 1 29.08 7.07 -16.95
C MET A 1 29.21 5.58 -16.65
N GLY A 2 28.61 5.12 -15.55
CA GLY A 2 28.82 3.75 -15.04
C GLY A 2 28.16 2.70 -15.93
N HIS A 3 28.80 1.54 -16.06
CA HIS A 3 28.31 0.41 -16.84
C HIS A 3 26.88 0.03 -16.44
N SER A 4 26.01 -0.16 -17.44
CA SER A 4 24.66 -0.71 -17.27
C SER A 4 24.76 -2.06 -16.54
N SER A 5 24.37 -2.08 -15.27
CA SER A 5 24.24 -3.33 -14.51
C SER A 5 22.85 -3.89 -14.77
N TYR A 6 22.74 -5.19 -15.04
CA TYR A 6 21.45 -5.90 -15.16
C TYR A 6 20.72 -6.08 -13.82
N LEU A 7 21.14 -5.34 -12.78
CA LEU A 7 20.52 -5.40 -11.47
C LEU A 7 19.12 -4.80 -11.53
N THR A 8 18.13 -5.62 -11.20
CA THR A 8 16.74 -5.22 -11.10
C THR A 8 16.34 -5.11 -9.63
N VAL A 9 15.31 -4.31 -9.37
CA VAL A 9 14.79 -4.07 -8.02
C VAL A 9 13.30 -4.39 -8.02
N ALA A 10 12.83 -5.14 -7.02
CA ALA A 10 11.42 -5.43 -6.81
C ALA A 10 10.97 -5.00 -5.42
N ALA A 11 9.92 -4.18 -5.32
CA ALA A 11 9.27 -3.91 -4.05
C ALA A 11 8.39 -5.11 -3.64
N ARG A 12 8.52 -5.54 -2.39
CA ARG A 12 7.73 -6.63 -1.82
C ARG A 12 7.00 -6.15 -0.57
N GLY A 13 5.67 -6.11 -0.65
CA GLY A 13 4.80 -6.03 0.52
C GLY A 13 4.61 -7.39 1.16
N HIS A 14 3.36 -7.76 1.49
CA HIS A 14 3.05 -9.01 2.22
C HIS A 14 3.18 -10.32 1.41
N GLY A 15 3.86 -10.29 0.25
CA GLY A 15 4.17 -11.48 -0.53
C GLY A 15 2.97 -12.26 -1.08
N HIS A 16 1.78 -11.64 -1.16
CA HIS A 16 0.53 -12.30 -1.58
C HIS A 16 0.39 -12.43 -3.12
N SER A 17 1.45 -12.16 -3.88
CA SER A 17 1.52 -12.35 -5.32
C SER A 17 1.57 -13.85 -5.67
N LEU A 18 0.85 -14.27 -6.71
CA LEU A 18 0.70 -15.70 -7.04
C LEU A 18 1.78 -16.26 -7.98
N GLN A 19 2.47 -15.39 -8.73
CA GLN A 19 3.37 -15.80 -9.81
C GLN A 19 4.67 -14.99 -9.84
N GLY A 20 5.16 -14.58 -8.66
CA GLY A 20 6.48 -13.95 -8.53
C GLY A 20 6.55 -12.47 -8.91
N GLN A 21 5.42 -11.77 -9.05
CA GLN A 21 5.39 -10.34 -9.39
C GLN A 21 6.17 -9.45 -8.39
N SER A 22 6.32 -9.89 -7.14
CA SER A 22 7.09 -9.22 -6.07
C SER A 22 8.49 -9.80 -5.87
N GLN A 23 9.03 -10.48 -6.89
CA GLN A 23 10.36 -11.09 -6.87
C GLN A 23 11.23 -10.55 -8.00
N THR A 24 12.53 -10.73 -7.86
CA THR A 24 13.48 -10.53 -8.93
C THR A 24 14.55 -11.62 -8.93
N HIS A 25 14.99 -12.04 -10.11
CA HIS A 25 16.05 -13.03 -10.28
C HIS A 25 17.43 -12.36 -10.27
N GLY A 26 18.25 -12.67 -9.26
CA GLY A 26 19.59 -12.10 -9.11
C GLY A 26 19.61 -10.60 -8.80
N GLY A 27 18.47 -10.01 -8.47
CA GLY A 27 18.30 -8.60 -8.14
C GLY A 27 18.12 -8.33 -6.65
N ILE A 28 17.64 -7.13 -6.33
CA ILE A 28 17.35 -6.67 -4.97
C ILE A 28 15.84 -6.70 -4.73
N VAL A 29 15.41 -7.33 -3.63
CA VAL A 29 14.03 -7.21 -3.15
C VAL A 29 14.00 -6.23 -1.98
N ILE A 30 13.18 -5.18 -2.09
CA ILE A 30 12.93 -4.23 -1.00
C ILE A 30 11.77 -4.77 -0.17
N ASN A 31 12.04 -5.13 1.09
CA ASN A 31 11.00 -5.53 2.04
C ASN A 31 10.28 -4.28 2.56
N MET A 32 9.13 -3.96 1.96
CA MET A 32 8.40 -2.72 2.25
C MET A 32 7.85 -2.67 3.68
N GLU A 33 7.51 -3.80 4.28
CA GLU A 33 7.03 -3.88 5.68
C GLU A 33 8.13 -3.55 6.70
N SER A 34 9.41 -3.59 6.30
CA SER A 34 10.55 -3.24 7.15
C SER A 34 11.00 -1.78 7.04
N LEU A 35 10.33 -0.98 6.20
CA LEU A 35 10.69 0.42 6.03
C LEU A 35 10.42 1.21 7.32
N MET A 36 11.48 1.78 7.88
CA MET A 36 11.37 2.73 8.98
C MET A 36 10.95 4.09 8.42
N VAL A 37 9.65 4.33 8.41
CA VAL A 37 9.05 5.61 8.02
C VAL A 37 8.30 6.21 9.22
N PRO A 38 7.96 7.51 9.19
CA PRO A 38 7.13 8.11 10.23
C PRO A 38 5.85 7.30 10.45
N GLU A 39 5.38 7.29 11.70
CA GLU A 39 4.11 6.66 12.06
C GLU A 39 2.95 7.22 11.22
N MET A 40 1.88 6.42 11.07
CA MET A 40 0.65 6.82 10.38
C MET A 40 0.13 8.17 10.92
N GLN A 41 -0.17 9.11 10.02
CA GLN A 41 -0.64 10.43 10.41
C GLN A 41 -2.12 10.59 10.05
N ILE A 42 -2.96 10.75 11.06
CA ILE A 42 -4.41 10.92 10.91
C ILE A 42 -4.74 12.40 10.87
N HIS A 43 -5.39 12.84 9.79
CA HIS A 43 -5.82 14.23 9.62
C HIS A 43 -7.34 14.30 9.68
N VAL A 44 -7.87 14.84 10.78
CA VAL A 44 -9.32 14.93 11.01
C VAL A 44 -9.83 16.32 10.59
N GLY A 45 -10.87 16.33 9.77
CA GLY A 45 -11.53 17.54 9.30
C GLY A 45 -12.66 17.23 8.31
N ASN A 46 -13.16 18.26 7.61
CA ASN A 46 -14.24 18.09 6.61
C ASN A 46 -13.91 17.03 5.55
N SER A 47 -12.64 16.93 5.17
CA SER A 47 -12.10 15.87 4.32
C SER A 47 -11.01 15.13 5.08
N SER A 48 -11.41 14.19 5.94
CA SER A 48 -10.46 13.42 6.74
C SER A 48 -9.68 12.43 5.87
N TYR A 49 -8.38 12.29 6.11
CA TYR A 49 -7.49 11.36 5.42
C TYR A 49 -6.41 10.81 6.37
N VAL A 50 -5.69 9.80 5.91
CA VAL A 50 -4.57 9.22 6.64
C VAL A 50 -3.38 9.09 5.71
N ASP A 51 -2.23 9.57 6.15
CA ASP A 51 -0.95 9.32 5.50
C ASP A 51 -0.34 8.04 6.09
N VAL A 52 0.02 7.09 5.21
CA VAL A 52 0.48 5.76 5.58
C VAL A 52 1.65 5.33 4.71
N SER A 53 2.52 4.47 5.23
CA SER A 53 3.56 3.81 4.43
C SER A 53 2.95 2.97 3.32
N GLY A 54 3.61 2.92 2.16
CA GLY A 54 3.29 1.92 1.13
C GLY A 54 3.47 0.49 1.61
N GLY A 55 4.30 0.27 2.64
CA GLY A 55 4.48 -1.02 3.30
C GLY A 55 3.48 -1.33 4.42
N GLU A 56 2.60 -0.39 4.79
CA GLU A 56 1.64 -0.59 5.89
C GLU A 56 0.53 -1.58 5.48
N LEU A 57 0.07 -2.41 6.43
CA LEU A 57 -1.04 -3.33 6.22
C LEU A 57 -2.39 -2.65 6.44
N TRP A 58 -3.38 -2.95 5.59
CA TRP A 58 -4.73 -2.41 5.72
C TRP A 58 -5.39 -2.68 7.08
N ILE A 59 -5.07 -3.80 7.73
CA ILE A 59 -5.57 -4.11 9.09
C ILE A 59 -5.08 -3.10 10.14
N ASN A 60 -3.84 -2.64 10.05
CA ASN A 60 -3.27 -1.66 10.99
C ASN A 60 -3.90 -0.29 10.78
N ILE A 61 -4.12 0.09 9.53
CA ILE A 61 -4.83 1.32 9.16
C ILE A 61 -6.24 1.29 9.73
N LEU A 62 -6.97 0.18 9.57
CA LEU A 62 -8.30 0.04 10.16
C LEU A 62 -8.27 0.23 11.68
N HIS A 63 -7.35 -0.44 12.38
CA HIS A 63 -7.22 -0.32 13.82
C HIS A 63 -6.93 1.11 14.27
N GLU A 64 -6.02 1.80 13.58
CA GLU A 64 -5.66 3.18 13.94
C GLU A 64 -6.79 4.16 13.61
N THR A 65 -7.38 4.09 12.42
CA THR A 65 -8.46 5.03 12.03
C THR A 65 -9.69 4.87 12.90
N LEU A 66 -9.99 3.66 13.39
CA LEU A 66 -11.12 3.42 14.29
C LEU A 66 -10.97 4.15 15.63
N ARG A 67 -9.74 4.43 16.10
CA ARG A 67 -9.51 5.25 17.30
C ARG A 67 -10.00 6.69 17.14
N TYR A 68 -10.15 7.15 15.91
CA TYR A 68 -10.66 8.47 15.53
C TYR A 68 -12.10 8.42 15.01
N GLY A 69 -12.77 7.26 15.07
CA GLY A 69 -14.12 7.08 14.52
C GLY A 69 -14.17 7.10 12.98
N LEU A 70 -13.04 6.80 12.32
CA LEU A 70 -12.90 6.84 10.87
C LEU A 70 -12.59 5.43 10.31
N SER A 71 -12.82 5.26 9.02
CA SER A 71 -12.35 4.09 8.26
C SER A 71 -12.17 4.42 6.78
N PRO A 72 -11.26 3.75 6.07
CA PRO A 72 -11.28 3.71 4.61
C PRO A 72 -12.66 3.30 4.05
N ARG A 73 -13.00 3.84 2.87
CA ARG A 73 -14.31 3.63 2.23
C ARG A 73 -14.33 2.45 1.26
N SER A 74 -13.16 1.99 0.81
CA SER A 74 -12.99 0.89 -0.13
C SER A 74 -11.89 -0.05 0.34
N TRP A 75 -12.10 -1.36 0.18
CA TRP A 75 -11.33 -2.41 0.83
C TRP A 75 -10.91 -3.52 -0.15
N THR A 76 -10.13 -4.45 0.38
CA THR A 76 -9.95 -5.81 -0.15
C THR A 76 -10.59 -6.79 0.83
N ASP A 77 -10.99 -7.97 0.36
CA ASP A 77 -11.61 -9.00 1.22
C ASP A 77 -10.65 -9.55 2.28
N TYR A 78 -9.34 -9.43 2.04
CA TYR A 78 -8.28 -9.79 2.98
C TYR A 78 -7.47 -8.55 3.38
N LEU A 79 -7.34 -8.30 4.69
CA LEU A 79 -6.78 -7.06 5.23
C LEU A 79 -5.29 -7.12 5.57
N HIS A 80 -4.68 -8.30 5.57
CA HIS A 80 -3.22 -8.44 5.71
C HIS A 80 -2.55 -8.34 4.33
N LEU A 81 -2.86 -7.24 3.64
CA LEU A 81 -2.25 -6.81 2.39
C LEU A 81 -1.68 -5.42 2.59
N THR A 82 -0.53 -5.14 1.99
CA THR A 82 0.10 -3.82 2.07
C THR A 82 -0.59 -2.81 1.16
N VAL A 83 -0.64 -1.54 1.57
CA VAL A 83 -1.19 -0.42 0.79
C VAL A 83 -0.59 -0.35 -0.62
N GLY A 84 0.73 -0.30 -0.74
CA GLY A 84 1.41 -0.20 -2.03
C GLY A 84 1.07 -1.39 -2.94
N GLY A 85 1.05 -2.60 -2.38
CA GLY A 85 0.71 -3.81 -3.12
C GLY A 85 -0.71 -3.80 -3.73
N THR A 86 -1.72 -3.34 -2.99
CA THR A 86 -3.08 -3.28 -3.53
C THR A 86 -3.27 -2.12 -4.50
N LEU A 87 -2.65 -0.96 -4.23
CA LEU A 87 -2.69 0.21 -5.12
C LEU A 87 -1.94 -0.01 -6.44
N SER A 88 -0.90 -0.86 -6.46
CA SER A 88 -0.25 -1.29 -7.71
C SER A 88 -1.10 -2.24 -8.56
N ASN A 89 -2.29 -2.63 -8.10
CA ASN A 89 -3.24 -3.45 -8.85
C ASN A 89 -4.58 -2.73 -9.04
N ALA A 90 -5.36 -2.60 -7.96
CA ALA A 90 -6.63 -1.86 -7.89
C ALA A 90 -7.15 -1.79 -6.44
N GLY A 91 -7.20 -2.95 -5.76
CA GLY A 91 -7.84 -3.13 -4.45
C GLY A 91 -9.37 -3.13 -4.56
N VAL A 92 -9.96 -4.30 -4.81
CA VAL A 92 -11.40 -4.45 -5.06
C VAL A 92 -12.03 -5.32 -3.96
N SER A 93 -13.22 -4.92 -3.52
CA SER A 93 -14.12 -5.68 -2.64
C SER A 93 -15.57 -5.18 -2.86
N GLY A 94 -16.50 -5.62 -2.02
CA GLY A 94 -17.93 -5.34 -2.10
C GLY A 94 -18.33 -3.86 -2.00
N GLN A 95 -17.42 -2.94 -1.64
CA GLN A 95 -17.70 -1.50 -1.61
C GLN A 95 -17.42 -0.81 -2.95
N ALA A 96 -16.73 -1.49 -3.87
CA ALA A 96 -16.25 -0.89 -5.11
C ALA A 96 -17.38 -0.40 -6.03
N PHE A 97 -18.57 -0.98 -5.97
CA PHE A 97 -19.73 -0.50 -6.74
C PHE A 97 -20.17 0.92 -6.35
N LYS A 98 -19.93 1.33 -5.10
CA LYS A 98 -20.36 2.62 -4.56
C LYS A 98 -19.21 3.62 -4.46
N HIS A 99 -18.02 3.15 -4.08
CA HIS A 99 -16.87 3.99 -3.78
C HIS A 99 -15.71 3.83 -4.77
N GLY A 100 -15.84 2.97 -5.79
CA GLY A 100 -14.71 2.56 -6.63
C GLY A 100 -13.72 1.68 -5.87
N PRO A 101 -12.73 1.09 -6.56
CA PRO A 101 -11.63 0.36 -5.92
C PRO A 101 -10.75 1.28 -5.04
N GLN A 102 -9.83 0.70 -4.27
CA GLN A 102 -8.89 1.47 -3.43
C GLN A 102 -8.10 2.51 -4.23
N VAL A 103 -7.69 2.20 -5.47
CA VAL A 103 -7.02 3.16 -6.38
C VAL A 103 -7.85 4.39 -6.73
N SER A 104 -9.17 4.36 -6.54
CA SER A 104 -10.05 5.53 -6.71
C SER A 104 -10.20 6.38 -5.43
N ASN A 105 -9.61 5.94 -4.31
CA ASN A 105 -9.78 6.54 -2.99
C ASN A 105 -8.44 7.06 -2.41
N VAL A 106 -7.41 7.22 -3.23
CA VAL A 106 -6.11 7.78 -2.85
C VAL A 106 -5.95 9.17 -3.46
N GLN A 107 -5.50 10.12 -2.66
CA GLN A 107 -5.37 11.53 -3.07
C GLN A 107 -3.94 11.91 -3.45
N GLN A 108 -2.94 11.29 -2.82
CA GLN A 108 -1.53 11.60 -3.01
C GLN A 108 -0.67 10.34 -2.84
N LEU A 109 0.48 10.29 -3.52
CA LEU A 109 1.48 9.24 -3.40
C LEU A 109 2.88 9.86 -3.35
N GLU A 110 3.76 9.29 -2.52
CA GLU A 110 5.21 9.48 -2.59
C GLU A 110 5.81 8.27 -3.32
N ILE A 111 6.57 8.52 -4.39
CA ILE A 111 7.09 7.48 -5.29
C ILE A 111 8.58 7.71 -5.54
N VAL A 112 9.36 6.62 -5.46
CA VAL A 112 10.75 6.58 -5.93
C VAL A 112 10.75 6.03 -7.36
N THR A 113 11.16 6.85 -8.33
CA THR A 113 11.20 6.54 -9.76
C THR A 113 12.58 6.13 -10.25
#